data_AF-A0A2E4J272-F1
#
_entry.id   AF-A0A2E4J272-F1
#
_cell.length_a   1.000
_cell.length_b   1.000
_cell.length_c   1.000
_cell.angle_alpha   90.00
_cell.angle_beta   90.00
_cell.angle_gamma   90.00
#
_symmetry.space_group_name_H-M   'P 1'
#
loop_
_entity.id
_entity.type
_entity.pdbx_description
1 polymer ?
#
loop_
_entity_poly.entity_id
_entity_poly.type
_entity_poly.pdbx_seq_one_letter_code
_entity_poly.pdbx_strand_id
1 'polypeptide(L)'
;MSTPNTLPYRDTKPQGAADFYYETNARFRFLIRKLGHEGWTRYLRDLGKNYYAPVNKQWKSGGMAAVAQYWRDFFATEPGSKVEVEEKADRVELVVHECPIIKQLRIGKREIVKEFCQHCYHLGQARANEAGMEMRLCGGNGSCRHTYAKSEAGLPPQEMSEIKEAQL
;
A
#
# COMPACT_ATOMS: atom_id res chain seq x y z
N MET A 1 13.09 23.41 12.93
CA MET A 1 12.89 23.43 11.46
C MET A 1 11.86 22.38 11.15
N SER A 2 10.68 22.76 10.64
CA SER A 2 9.65 21.79 10.27
C SER A 2 10.09 21.05 9.02
N THR A 3 10.26 19.73 9.10
CA THR A 3 10.54 18.87 7.95
C THR A 3 9.45 19.09 6.88
N PRO A 4 9.80 19.27 5.60
CA PRO A 4 8.79 19.35 4.54
C PRO A 4 8.02 18.02 4.49
N ASN A 5 6.71 18.11 4.70
CA ASN A 5 5.80 16.96 4.72
C ASN A 5 5.72 16.31 3.33
N THR A 6 5.94 14.99 3.25
CA THR A 6 6.00 14.25 1.98
C THR A 6 4.63 13.86 1.42
N LEU A 7 3.56 13.97 2.21
CA LEU A 7 2.20 13.57 1.78
C LEU A 7 1.58 14.62 0.84
N PRO A 8 1.18 14.25 -0.39
CA PRO A 8 0.66 15.20 -1.38
C PRO A 8 -0.76 15.68 -1.09
N TYR A 9 -1.52 14.92 -0.30
CA TYR A 9 -2.89 15.23 0.09
C TYR A 9 -2.97 15.21 1.61
N ARG A 10 -3.49 16.27 2.21
CA ARG A 10 -3.75 16.34 3.64
C ARG A 10 -5.21 15.96 3.88
N ASP A 11 -5.44 14.96 4.72
CA ASP A 11 -6.74 14.87 5.37
C ASP A 11 -6.87 16.09 6.28
N THR A 12 -7.99 16.81 6.18
CA THR A 12 -8.29 17.94 7.08
C THR A 12 -8.72 17.46 8.46
N LYS A 13 -8.98 16.15 8.62
CA LYS A 13 -9.27 15.52 9.90
C LYS A 13 -7.96 15.15 10.60
N PRO A 14 -7.94 15.20 11.95
CA PRO A 14 -6.76 14.80 12.73
C PRO A 14 -6.41 13.31 12.58
N GLN A 15 -7.34 12.50 12.07
CA GLN A 15 -7.23 11.06 11.91
C GLN A 15 -8.01 10.63 10.65
N GLY A 16 -7.49 9.65 9.91
CA GLY A 16 -8.21 9.04 8.78
C GLY A 16 -9.56 8.45 9.22
N ALA A 17 -10.58 8.57 8.37
CA ALA A 17 -11.91 8.05 8.71
C ALA A 17 -11.98 6.54 8.43
N ALA A 18 -12.09 5.74 9.49
CA ALA A 18 -12.10 4.28 9.43
C ALA A 18 -13.21 3.69 8.53
N ASP A 19 -14.30 4.44 8.29
CA ASP A 19 -15.37 4.04 7.38
C ASP A 19 -14.92 3.97 5.90
N PHE A 20 -13.85 4.67 5.51
CA PHE A 20 -13.25 4.52 4.17
C PHE A 20 -12.74 3.10 3.93
N TYR A 21 -12.40 2.35 4.98
CA TYR A 21 -12.02 0.95 4.88
C TYR A 21 -13.20 0.06 4.46
N TYR A 22 -14.40 0.37 4.94
CA TYR A 22 -15.62 -0.31 4.51
C TYR A 22 -15.96 0.02 3.06
N GLU A 23 -15.89 1.31 2.68
CA GLU A 23 -16.10 1.74 1.30
C GLU A 23 -15.11 1.04 0.36
N THR A 24 -13.82 1.01 0.72
CA THR A 24 -12.78 0.42 -0.13
C THR A 24 -13.03 -1.06 -0.37
N ASN A 25 -13.39 -1.82 0.68
CA ASN A 25 -13.75 -3.23 0.55
C ASN A 25 -15.01 -3.42 -0.32
N ALA A 26 -16.04 -2.59 -0.15
CA ALA A 26 -17.25 -2.65 -0.96
C ALA A 26 -16.97 -2.31 -2.44
N ARG A 27 -16.14 -1.30 -2.71
CA ARG A 27 -15.71 -0.90 -4.05
C ARG A 27 -14.92 -2.01 -4.74
N PHE A 28 -13.98 -2.66 -4.05
CA PHE A 28 -13.25 -3.79 -4.63
C PHE A 28 -14.19 -4.94 -4.98
N ARG A 29 -15.11 -5.30 -4.07
CA ARG A 29 -16.14 -6.31 -4.35
C ARG A 29 -16.95 -5.94 -5.60
N PHE A 30 -17.38 -4.68 -5.72
CA PHE A 30 -18.15 -4.21 -6.87
C PHE A 30 -17.35 -4.33 -8.17
N LEU A 31 -16.10 -3.84 -8.18
CA LEU A 31 -15.23 -3.87 -9.36
C LEU A 31 -14.96 -5.30 -9.81
N ILE A 32 -14.63 -6.21 -8.89
CA ILE A 32 -14.40 -7.63 -9.21
C ILE A 32 -15.68 -8.25 -9.79
N ARG A 33 -16.85 -7.99 -9.18
CA ARG A 33 -18.12 -8.54 -9.68
C ARG A 33 -18.53 -8.02 -11.06
N LYS A 34 -18.15 -6.78 -11.40
CA LYS A 34 -18.59 -6.12 -12.65
C LYS A 34 -17.58 -6.23 -13.77
N LEU A 35 -16.29 -6.24 -13.46
CA LEU A 35 -15.20 -6.13 -14.42
C LEU A 35 -14.19 -7.27 -14.31
N GLY A 36 -14.40 -8.22 -13.38
CA GLY A 36 -13.45 -9.29 -13.08
C GLY A 36 -12.18 -8.78 -12.39
N HIS A 37 -11.28 -9.72 -12.06
CA HIS A 37 -10.00 -9.41 -11.44
C HIS A 37 -9.13 -8.53 -12.34
N GLU A 38 -9.14 -8.75 -13.66
CA GLU A 38 -8.38 -7.92 -14.60
C GLU A 38 -8.80 -6.45 -14.54
N GLY A 39 -10.12 -6.18 -14.55
CA GLY A 39 -10.64 -4.83 -14.43
C GLY A 39 -10.28 -4.16 -13.11
N TRP A 40 -10.31 -4.92 -12.01
CA TRP A 40 -9.89 -4.44 -10.69
C TRP A 40 -8.38 -4.14 -10.63
N THR A 41 -7.52 -5.02 -11.15
CA THR A 41 -6.07 -4.82 -11.22
C THR A 41 -5.73 -3.61 -12.10
N ARG A 42 -6.41 -3.45 -13.25
CA ARG A 42 -6.25 -2.26 -14.09
C ARG A 42 -6.63 -0.99 -13.34
N TYR A 43 -7.77 -0.98 -12.64
CA TYR A 43 -8.19 0.15 -11.82
C TYR A 43 -7.12 0.55 -10.79
N LEU A 44 -6.57 -0.43 -10.05
CA LEU A 44 -5.53 -0.19 -9.04
C LEU A 44 -4.23 0.34 -9.66
N ARG A 45 -3.83 -0.20 -10.81
CA ARG A 45 -2.66 0.26 -11.55
C ARG A 45 -2.84 1.69 -12.06
N ASP A 46 -3.98 2.01 -12.64
CA ASP A 46 -4.29 3.35 -13.15
C ASP A 46 -4.34 4.36 -11.99
N LEU A 47 -4.87 3.97 -10.83
CA LEU A 47 -4.83 4.78 -9.61
C LEU A 47 -3.38 5.01 -9.13
N GLY A 48 -2.58 3.94 -9.03
CA GLY A 48 -1.17 4.00 -8.65
C GLY A 48 -0.31 4.85 -9.58
N LYS A 49 -0.62 4.85 -10.88
CA LYS A 49 0.09 5.67 -11.86
C LYS A 49 -0.33 7.15 -11.81
N ASN A 50 -1.63 7.41 -11.85
CA ASN A 50 -2.14 8.75 -12.15
C ASN A 50 -2.44 9.57 -10.88
N TYR A 51 -3.18 9.00 -9.92
CA TYR A 51 -3.51 9.72 -8.69
C TYR A 51 -2.28 9.92 -7.81
N TYR A 52 -1.41 8.91 -7.74
CA TYR A 52 -0.15 8.99 -6.98
C TYR A 52 1.02 9.59 -7.77
N ALA A 53 0.79 10.19 -8.95
CA ALA A 53 1.86 10.80 -9.74
C ALA A 53 2.76 11.79 -8.96
N PRO A 54 2.26 12.61 -8.02
CA PRO A 54 3.11 13.44 -7.18
C PRO A 54 4.07 12.63 -6.29
N VAL A 55 3.59 11.53 -5.68
CA VAL A 55 4.42 10.63 -4.87
C VAL A 55 5.46 9.94 -5.73
N ASN A 56 5.07 9.45 -6.90
CA ASN A 56 5.95 8.74 -7.82
C ASN A 56 7.13 9.64 -8.24
N LYS A 57 6.87 10.94 -8.50
CA LYS A 57 7.93 11.93 -8.80
C LYS A 57 8.87 12.16 -7.62
N GLN A 58 8.35 12.22 -6.39
CA GLN A 58 9.18 12.34 -5.19
C GLN A 58 10.07 11.11 -5.01
N TRP A 59 9.53 9.90 -5.17
CA TRP A 59 10.28 8.65 -5.08
C TRP A 59 11.36 8.56 -6.16
N LYS A 60 11.02 8.93 -7.41
CA LYS A 60 11.98 8.94 -8.51
C LYS A 60 13.17 9.86 -8.25
N SER A 61 12.92 11.02 -7.64
CA SER A 61 13.95 12.04 -7.41
C SER A 61 14.75 11.77 -6.14
N GLY A 62 14.11 11.27 -5.08
CA GLY A 62 14.70 11.09 -3.76
C GLY A 62 15.09 9.65 -3.40
N GLY A 63 14.84 8.68 -4.28
CA GLY A 63 15.25 7.29 -4.09
C GLY A 63 14.63 6.63 -2.86
N MET A 64 15.36 5.69 -2.25
CA MET A 64 14.92 4.91 -1.09
C MET A 64 14.60 5.80 0.13
N ALA A 65 15.36 6.87 0.35
CA ALA A 65 15.11 7.81 1.44
C ALA A 65 13.72 8.48 1.34
N ALA A 66 13.33 8.89 0.13
CA ALA A 66 11.99 9.45 -0.11
C ALA A 66 10.88 8.41 0.09
N VAL A 67 11.10 7.15 -0.32
CA VAL A 67 10.15 6.05 -0.08
C VAL A 67 9.97 5.80 1.41
N ALA A 68 11.08 5.70 2.16
CA ALA A 68 11.05 5.46 3.60
C ALA A 68 10.35 6.62 4.34
N GLN A 69 10.69 7.87 4.00
CA GLN A 69 10.07 9.04 4.63
C GLN A 69 8.57 9.11 4.34
N TYR A 70 8.15 8.86 3.09
CA TYR A 70 6.73 8.81 2.74
C TYR A 70 5.95 7.83 3.61
N TRP A 71 6.48 6.62 3.80
CA TRP A 71 5.80 5.61 4.61
C TRP A 71 5.79 5.93 6.09
N ARG A 72 6.87 6.52 6.63
CA ARG A 72 6.90 7.03 8.00
C ARG A 72 5.84 8.11 8.22
N ASP A 73 5.77 9.08 7.31
CA ASP A 73 4.78 10.17 7.38
C ASP A 73 3.35 9.62 7.26
N PHE A 74 3.12 8.70 6.32
CA PHE A 74 1.81 8.06 6.13
C PHE A 74 1.33 7.37 7.41
N PHE A 75 2.16 6.50 8.00
CA PHE A 75 1.75 5.77 9.21
C PHE A 75 1.70 6.64 10.47
N ALA A 76 2.49 7.72 10.55
CA ALA A 76 2.37 8.71 11.62
C ALA A 76 1.00 9.40 11.63
N THR A 77 0.33 9.48 10.48
CA THR A 77 -1.04 10.03 10.36
C THR A 77 -2.16 8.98 10.46
N GLU A 78 -1.81 7.68 10.45
CA GLU A 78 -2.77 6.58 10.51
C GLU A 78 -2.99 6.09 11.96
N PRO A 79 -4.21 6.24 12.52
CA PRO A 79 -4.50 5.85 13.90
C PRO A 79 -4.30 4.35 14.15
N GLY A 80 -3.54 4.03 15.20
CA GLY A 80 -3.36 2.65 15.64
C GLY A 80 -2.54 1.77 14.69
N SER A 81 -1.84 2.37 13.73
CA SER A 81 -0.90 1.63 12.89
C SER A 81 0.26 1.09 13.72
N LYS A 82 0.60 -0.19 13.52
CA LYS A 82 1.78 -0.83 14.09
C LYS A 82 2.67 -1.25 12.94
N VAL A 83 3.52 -0.32 12.49
CA VAL A 83 4.36 -0.51 11.31
C VAL A 83 5.78 -0.05 11.60
N GLU A 84 6.74 -0.88 11.22
CA GLU A 84 8.16 -0.55 11.19
C GLU A 84 8.58 -0.25 9.76
N VAL A 85 9.39 0.80 9.57
CA VAL A 85 9.93 1.19 8.26
C VAL A 85 11.45 1.22 8.34
N GLU A 86 12.09 0.24 7.72
CA GLU A 86 13.54 0.09 7.67
C GLU A 86 14.05 0.52 6.29
N GLU A 87 15.00 1.46 6.28
CA GLU A 87 15.68 1.91 5.06
C GLU A 87 17.04 1.22 4.96
N LYS A 88 17.31 0.60 3.80
CA LYS A 88 18.56 -0.05 3.43
C LYS A 88 19.12 0.62 2.17
N ALA A 89 20.35 0.27 1.81
CA ALA A 89 21.05 0.88 0.66
C ALA A 89 20.34 0.66 -0.70
N ASP A 90 19.71 -0.51 -0.85
CA ASP A 90 19.09 -0.99 -2.08
C ASP A 90 17.56 -1.13 -1.98
N ARG A 91 17.00 -1.05 -0.77
CA ARG A 91 15.57 -1.28 -0.51
C ARG A 91 15.03 -0.56 0.72
N VAL A 92 13.71 -0.45 0.78
CA VAL A 92 12.94 -0.09 1.98
C VAL A 92 12.01 -1.24 2.31
N GLU A 93 12.04 -1.70 3.55
CA GLU A 93 11.15 -2.73 4.08
C GLU A 93 10.15 -2.11 5.06
N LEU A 94 8.86 -2.36 4.84
CA LEU A 94 7.80 -1.99 5.75
C LEU A 94 7.26 -3.29 6.37
N VAL A 95 7.37 -3.43 7.69
CA VAL A 95 6.79 -4.55 8.41
C VAL A 95 5.52 -4.07 9.09
N VAL A 96 4.38 -4.50 8.56
CA VAL A 96 3.05 -4.22 9.10
C VAL A 96 2.70 -5.33 10.08
N HIS A 97 2.76 -5.05 11.38
CA HIS A 97 2.38 -5.98 12.43
C HIS A 97 0.87 -6.06 12.62
N GLU A 98 0.17 -4.95 12.42
CA GLU A 98 -1.29 -4.86 12.50
C GLU A 98 -1.81 -3.91 11.41
N CYS A 99 -2.47 -4.47 10.40
CA CYS A 99 -3.06 -3.71 9.31
C CYS A 99 -4.33 -2.99 9.79
N PRO A 100 -4.39 -1.64 9.76
CA PRO A 100 -5.54 -0.89 10.26
C PRO A 100 -6.83 -1.22 9.49
N ILE A 101 -6.72 -1.45 8.18
CA ILE A 101 -7.86 -1.76 7.31
C ILE A 101 -8.49 -3.11 7.68
N ILE A 102 -7.67 -4.17 7.76
CA ILE A 102 -8.15 -5.51 8.11
C ILE A 102 -8.71 -5.53 9.53
N LYS A 103 -8.02 -4.89 10.48
CA LYS A 103 -8.53 -4.73 11.85
C LYS A 103 -9.91 -4.09 11.86
N GLN A 104 -10.09 -3.00 11.13
CA GLN A 104 -11.37 -2.30 11.08
C GLN A 104 -12.47 -3.14 10.41
N LEU A 105 -12.16 -3.83 9.31
CA LEU A 105 -13.11 -4.72 8.64
C LEU A 105 -13.60 -5.86 9.56
N ARG A 106 -12.71 -6.40 10.40
CA ARG A 106 -13.05 -7.40 11.43
C ARG A 106 -13.92 -6.82 12.54
N ILE A 107 -13.57 -5.64 13.06
CA ILE A 107 -14.38 -4.93 14.07
C ILE A 107 -15.80 -4.70 13.51
N GLY A 108 -15.90 -4.25 12.27
CA GLY A 108 -17.18 -4.03 11.59
C GLY A 108 -17.90 -5.31 11.13
N LYS A 109 -17.33 -6.50 11.39
CA LYS A 109 -17.86 -7.82 10.97
C LYS A 109 -18.26 -7.86 9.49
N ARG A 110 -17.47 -7.20 8.64
CA ARG A 110 -17.72 -7.13 7.20
C ARG A 110 -17.08 -8.34 6.53
N GLU A 111 -17.82 -9.04 5.69
CA GLU A 111 -17.22 -9.98 4.74
C GLU A 111 -16.11 -9.23 3.98
N ILE A 112 -14.91 -9.81 3.94
CA ILE A 112 -13.73 -9.22 3.32
C ILE A 112 -13.55 -9.86 1.94
N VAL A 113 -13.26 -9.06 0.92
CA VAL A 113 -12.84 -9.60 -0.39
C VAL A 113 -11.61 -10.48 -0.17
N LYS A 114 -11.62 -11.73 -0.65
CA LYS A 114 -10.52 -12.68 -0.42
C LYS A 114 -9.18 -12.14 -0.89
N GLU A 115 -9.17 -11.53 -2.06
CA GLU A 115 -7.99 -10.94 -2.68
C GLU A 115 -7.66 -9.55 -2.14
N PHE A 116 -8.35 -9.06 -1.10
CA PHE A 116 -8.24 -7.67 -0.63
C PHE A 116 -6.78 -7.24 -0.47
N CYS A 117 -5.93 -8.06 0.15
CA CYS A 117 -4.52 -7.72 0.39
C CYS A 117 -3.69 -7.56 -0.89
N GLN A 118 -4.08 -8.15 -2.02
CA GLN A 118 -3.37 -7.99 -3.30
C GLN A 118 -3.44 -6.54 -3.82
N HIS A 119 -4.39 -5.72 -3.35
CA HIS A 119 -4.43 -4.30 -3.72
C HIS A 119 -3.14 -3.55 -3.34
N CYS A 120 -2.55 -3.91 -2.19
CA CYS A 120 -1.30 -3.33 -1.71
C CYS A 120 -0.16 -3.57 -2.71
N TYR A 121 -0.12 -4.76 -3.31
CA TYR A 121 0.86 -5.11 -4.34
C TYR A 121 0.60 -4.35 -5.63
N HIS A 122 -0.59 -4.47 -6.22
CA HIS A 122 -0.88 -3.85 -7.52
C HIS A 122 -0.71 -2.33 -7.51
N LEU A 123 -1.15 -1.67 -6.43
CA LEU A 123 -1.00 -0.23 -6.26
C LEU A 123 0.44 0.16 -5.88
N GLY A 124 1.11 -0.63 -5.04
CA GLY A 124 2.51 -0.43 -4.66
C GLY A 124 3.46 -0.56 -5.85
N GLN A 125 3.33 -1.64 -6.62
CA GLN A 125 4.12 -1.92 -7.82
C GLN A 125 3.92 -0.86 -8.89
N ALA A 126 2.68 -0.40 -9.13
CA ALA A 126 2.42 0.65 -10.10
C ALA A 126 3.16 1.95 -9.76
N ARG A 127 3.19 2.33 -8.47
CA ARG A 127 3.94 3.50 -7.98
C ARG A 127 5.45 3.30 -8.09
N ALA A 128 5.94 2.13 -7.67
CA ALA A 128 7.35 1.79 -7.73
C ALA A 128 7.88 1.84 -9.17
N ASN A 129 7.15 1.27 -10.13
CA ASN A 129 7.53 1.25 -11.53
C ASN A 129 7.71 2.66 -12.10
N GLU A 130 6.79 3.59 -11.80
CA GLU A 130 6.88 4.98 -12.26
C GLU A 130 8.10 5.72 -11.66
N ALA A 131 8.64 5.21 -10.54
CA ALA A 131 9.86 5.68 -9.90
C ALA A 131 11.13 4.92 -10.33
N GLY A 132 11.05 3.97 -11.25
CA GLY A 132 12.18 3.12 -11.65
C GLY A 132 12.59 2.09 -10.58
N MET A 133 11.64 1.69 -9.75
CA MET A 133 11.80 0.75 -8.64
C MET A 133 10.84 -0.43 -8.83
N GLU A 134 10.99 -1.43 -7.97
CA GLU A 134 10.10 -2.56 -7.89
C GLU A 134 9.47 -2.69 -6.51
N MET A 135 8.38 -3.46 -6.40
CA MET A 135 7.71 -3.74 -5.15
C MET A 135 7.46 -5.24 -4.99
N ARG A 136 7.59 -5.76 -3.76
CA ARG A 136 7.13 -7.09 -3.36
C ARG A 136 6.26 -7.01 -2.12
N LEU A 137 5.37 -7.97 -1.99
CA LEU A 137 4.46 -8.13 -0.87
C LEU A 137 4.41 -9.59 -0.45
N CYS A 138 4.60 -9.85 0.83
CA CYS A 138 4.31 -11.16 1.41
C CYS A 138 3.51 -11.00 2.71
N GLY A 139 2.85 -12.08 3.13
CA GLY A 139 1.89 -12.06 4.24
C GLY A 139 0.53 -11.60 3.76
N GLY A 140 -0.16 -10.78 4.54
CA GLY A 140 -1.54 -10.36 4.28
C GLY A 140 -2.45 -10.74 5.45
N ASN A 141 -3.75 -10.55 5.27
CA ASN A 141 -4.76 -10.89 6.26
C ASN A 141 -4.53 -10.32 7.69
N GLY A 142 -3.90 -9.14 7.78
CA GLY A 142 -3.67 -8.44 9.05
C GLY A 142 -2.21 -8.15 9.34
N SER A 143 -1.26 -8.88 8.75
CA SER A 143 0.18 -8.60 8.90
C SER A 143 0.93 -8.94 7.61
N CYS A 144 1.74 -8.03 7.11
CA CYS A 144 2.44 -8.16 5.83
C CYS A 144 3.78 -7.44 5.82
N ARG A 145 4.62 -7.77 4.83
CA ARG A 145 5.84 -7.03 4.55
C ARG A 145 5.80 -6.46 3.14
N HIS A 146 6.01 -5.16 3.01
CA HIS A 146 6.19 -4.51 1.72
C HIS A 146 7.69 -4.26 1.53
N THR A 147 8.22 -4.62 0.38
CA THR A 147 9.60 -4.34 0.01
C THR A 147 9.60 -3.49 -1.24
N TYR A 148 10.09 -2.26 -1.15
CA TYR A 148 10.38 -1.41 -2.32
C TYR A 148 11.87 -1.47 -2.58
N ALA A 149 12.30 -1.76 -3.79
CA ALA A 149 13.72 -1.94 -4.08
C ALA A 149 14.10 -1.35 -5.43
N LYS A 150 15.38 -1.04 -5.59
CA LYS A 150 15.95 -0.78 -6.91
C LYS A 150 15.97 -2.06 -7.73
N SER A 151 15.90 -1.95 -9.05
CA SER A 151 15.99 -3.12 -9.95
C SER A 151 17.28 -3.92 -9.75
N GLU A 152 18.39 -3.25 -9.40
CA GLU A 152 19.67 -3.92 -9.14
C GLU A 152 19.69 -4.78 -7.87
N ALA A 153 18.69 -4.66 -6.98
CA ALA A 153 18.57 -5.51 -5.80
C ALA A 153 18.27 -6.98 -6.16
N GLY A 154 17.88 -7.27 -7.41
CA GLY A 154 17.73 -8.63 -7.92
C GLY A 154 16.66 -9.45 -7.19
N LEU A 155 15.59 -8.80 -6.71
CA LEU A 155 14.48 -9.50 -6.05
C LEU A 155 13.82 -10.48 -7.03
N PRO A 156 13.49 -11.72 -6.61
CA PRO A 156 12.71 -12.63 -7.44
C PRO A 156 11.37 -11.98 -7.80
N PRO A 157 10.71 -12.34 -8.92
CA PRO A 157 9.38 -11.84 -9.27
C PRO A 157 8.35 -12.01 -8.13
N GLN A 158 7.28 -11.22 -8.14
CA GLN A 158 6.21 -11.38 -7.15
C GLN A 158 5.48 -12.70 -7.39
N GLU A 159 5.41 -13.54 -6.37
CA GLU A 159 4.57 -14.72 -6.35
C GLU A 159 3.24 -14.39 -5.65
N MET A 160 2.11 -14.46 -6.37
CA MET A 160 0.81 -14.05 -5.81
C MET A 160 0.35 -14.94 -4.65
N SER A 161 0.86 -16.17 -4.57
CA SER A 161 0.63 -17.09 -3.45
C SER A 161 1.27 -16.64 -2.13
N GLU A 162 2.24 -15.74 -2.17
CA GLU A 162 2.83 -15.14 -0.95
C GLU A 162 1.91 -14.13 -0.27
N ILE A 163 0.84 -13.70 -0.97
CA ILE A 163 -0.17 -12.78 -0.47
C ILE A 163 -1.38 -13.58 0.01
N LYS A 164 -1.48 -13.75 1.33
CA LYS A 164 -2.57 -14.45 2.01
C LYS A 164 -3.92 -13.81 1.72
N GLU A 165 -4.91 -14.66 1.43
CA GLU A 165 -6.31 -14.24 1.34
C GLU A 165 -6.78 -13.61 2.66
N ALA A 166 -7.55 -12.53 2.54
CA ALA A 166 -8.15 -11.88 3.68
C ALA A 166 -9.40 -12.65 4.15
N GLN A 167 -9.54 -12.75 5.46
CA GLN A 167 -10.67 -13.40 6.14
C GLN A 167 -10.96 -12.68 7.47
N LEU A 168 -12.21 -12.82 7.91
CA LEU A 168 -12.68 -12.34 9.21
C LEU A 168 -11.87 -12.96 10.36
#